data_AF-A0A7S2J852-F1
#
_entry.id   AF-A0A7S2J852-F1
#
_cell.length_a   1.000
_cell.length_b   1.000
_cell.length_c   1.000
_cell.angle_alpha   90.00
_cell.angle_beta   90.00
_cell.angle_gamma   90.00
#
_symmetry.space_group_name_H-M   'P 1'
#
loop_
_entity.id
_entity.type
_entity.pdbx_description
1 polymer ?
#
loop_
_entity_poly.entity_id
_entity_poly.type
_entity_poly.pdbx_seq_one_letter_code
_entity_poly.pdbx_strand_id
1 'polypeptide(L)'
;ATMVADTAGSAAIQALVMKEASSLGYITPFETGPMCGLLPQPKKPKFKLLLIEYNIPGHDSGVGGYDKGKNGHRVDSIPIANGVIKANSQCVPMFYVPQFHDAISIALKAADGIIVRINPGQLVGDEQDKFDNLMRECIALGKPVWSSPDVQIKMGAKDALCKIASLNCGLPDTLAYYSPEEFAVGFKKTMAYQPRVVKQNRGSSGEGIWIIKLKDREYCQHYGDASCDDDWMLDMMEANDNHQEFHTVGEFIEFCVSGRSSKSGEWTSKGVGKYLEGGKE
;
A
#
# COMPACT_ATOMS: atom_id res chain seq x y z
N ALA A 1 5.50 -2.71 12.92
CA ALA A 1 5.36 -3.70 11.81
C ALA A 1 5.04 -5.11 12.31
N THR A 2 5.76 -5.65 13.30
CA THR A 2 5.66 -7.07 13.70
C THR A 2 4.38 -7.48 14.42
N MET A 3 3.82 -6.66 15.32
CA MET A 3 2.50 -6.95 15.91
C MET A 3 1.42 -7.09 14.82
N VAL A 4 1.43 -6.22 13.82
CA VAL A 4 0.44 -6.23 12.73
C VAL A 4 0.63 -7.45 11.83
N ALA A 5 1.88 -7.80 11.53
CA ALA A 5 2.20 -8.95 10.68
C ALA A 5 1.84 -10.30 11.32
N ASP A 6 2.16 -10.51 12.59
CA ASP A 6 1.74 -11.72 13.34
C ASP A 6 0.22 -11.85 13.37
N THR A 7 -0.48 -10.72 13.57
CA THR A 7 -1.94 -10.65 13.56
C THR A 7 -2.50 -11.06 12.20
N ALA A 8 -1.90 -10.61 11.10
CA ALA A 8 -2.32 -10.98 9.74
C ALA A 8 -2.16 -12.49 9.46
N GLY A 9 -1.07 -13.12 9.92
CA GLY A 9 -0.89 -14.56 9.79
C GLY A 9 -1.96 -15.36 10.55
N SER A 10 -2.29 -14.93 11.76
CA SER A 10 -3.37 -15.56 12.54
C SER A 10 -4.74 -15.33 11.92
N ALA A 11 -4.98 -14.13 11.37
CA ALA A 11 -6.20 -13.79 10.63
C ALA A 11 -6.47 -14.77 9.48
N ALA A 12 -5.43 -15.10 8.71
CA ALA A 12 -5.54 -16.06 7.63
C ALA A 12 -6.01 -17.43 8.14
N ILE A 13 -5.53 -17.88 9.31
CA ILE A 13 -5.98 -19.13 9.92
C ILE A 13 -7.41 -19.04 10.44
N GLN A 14 -7.80 -17.94 11.07
CA GLN A 14 -9.19 -17.73 11.49
C GLN A 14 -10.15 -17.76 10.30
N ALA A 15 -9.76 -17.14 9.18
CA ALA A 15 -10.54 -17.14 7.95
C ALA A 15 -10.76 -18.56 7.40
N LEU A 16 -9.72 -19.41 7.44
CA LEU A 16 -9.81 -20.81 7.03
C LEU A 16 -10.76 -21.62 7.92
N VAL A 17 -10.73 -21.37 9.24
CA VAL A 17 -11.65 -22.02 10.18
C VAL A 17 -13.10 -21.59 9.93
N MET A 18 -13.33 -20.30 9.68
CA MET A 18 -14.67 -19.75 9.44
C MET A 18 -15.18 -20.01 8.01
N LYS A 19 -14.28 -20.35 7.07
CA LYS A 19 -14.51 -20.44 5.62
C LYS A 19 -14.96 -19.13 4.95
N GLU A 20 -14.92 -18.00 5.65
CA GLU A 20 -15.19 -16.67 5.10
C GLU A 20 -14.29 -15.62 5.77
N ALA A 21 -13.80 -14.65 4.98
CA ALA A 21 -12.97 -13.56 5.49
C ALA A 21 -13.78 -12.37 5.99
N SER A 22 -15.03 -12.20 5.51
CA SER A 22 -15.95 -11.11 5.89
C SER A 22 -16.41 -11.18 7.35
N SER A 23 -16.34 -12.36 7.97
CA SER A 23 -16.71 -12.57 9.37
C SER A 23 -15.55 -12.36 10.35
N LEU A 24 -14.35 -11.99 9.86
CA LEU A 24 -13.22 -11.69 10.72
C LEU A 24 -13.49 -10.36 11.45
N GLY A 25 -13.77 -10.46 12.75
CA GLY A 25 -13.82 -9.28 13.63
C GLY A 25 -12.44 -8.65 13.83
N TYR A 26 -12.35 -7.66 14.72
CA TYR A 26 -11.06 -7.09 15.12
C TYR A 26 -10.20 -8.15 15.80
N ILE A 27 -9.12 -8.54 15.14
CA ILE A 27 -8.19 -9.54 15.68
C ILE A 27 -7.27 -8.84 16.67
N THR A 28 -7.27 -9.32 17.91
CA THR A 28 -6.39 -8.82 18.96
C THR A 28 -4.93 -9.10 18.61
N PRO A 29 -4.03 -8.10 18.71
CA PRO A 29 -2.60 -8.31 18.47
C PRO A 29 -2.02 -9.42 19.34
N PHE A 30 -1.23 -10.31 18.73
CA PHE A 30 -0.49 -11.35 19.46
C PHE A 30 0.77 -10.77 20.13
N GLU A 31 1.22 -11.41 21.21
CA GLU A 31 2.50 -11.10 21.85
C GLU A 31 3.67 -11.23 20.85
N THR A 32 4.50 -10.19 20.80
CA THR A 32 5.66 -10.12 19.90
C THR A 32 6.73 -11.12 20.33
N GLY A 33 7.07 -12.07 19.43
CA GLY A 33 8.21 -12.97 19.59
C GLY A 33 9.47 -12.43 18.88
N PRO A 34 10.67 -12.97 19.16
CA PRO A 34 11.92 -12.48 18.57
C PRO A 34 11.93 -12.55 17.03
N MET A 35 12.42 -11.47 16.41
CA MET A 35 12.24 -11.09 15.00
C MET A 35 13.28 -11.64 14.02
N CYS A 36 13.92 -12.77 14.32
CA CYS A 36 14.99 -13.30 13.48
C CYS A 36 14.74 -14.78 13.17
N GLY A 37 14.25 -15.06 11.96
CA GLY A 37 14.09 -16.42 11.43
C GLY A 37 12.64 -16.92 11.40
N LEU A 38 12.37 -17.80 10.44
CA LEU A 38 11.13 -18.56 10.36
C LEU A 38 11.10 -19.57 11.52
N LEU A 39 9.99 -19.61 12.27
CA LEU A 39 9.81 -20.55 13.36
C LEU A 39 9.77 -22.01 12.85
N PRO A 40 10.09 -23.00 13.70
CA PRO A 40 9.88 -24.41 13.37
C PRO A 40 8.41 -24.68 13.04
N GLN A 41 8.17 -25.44 11.98
CA GLN A 41 6.82 -25.79 11.55
C GLN A 41 6.18 -26.79 12.54
N PRO A 42 4.87 -26.70 12.81
CA PRO A 42 4.19 -27.64 13.69
C PRO A 42 4.17 -29.05 13.07
N LYS A 43 4.36 -30.10 13.89
CA LYS A 43 4.39 -31.49 13.43
C LYS A 43 3.04 -31.99 12.88
N LYS A 44 1.94 -31.39 13.35
CA LYS A 44 0.56 -31.71 12.96
C LYS A 44 -0.18 -30.39 12.66
N PRO A 45 0.11 -29.75 11.52
CA PRO A 45 -0.51 -28.47 11.17
C PRO A 45 -2.01 -28.64 10.94
N LYS A 46 -2.81 -27.64 11.34
CA LYS A 46 -4.23 -27.56 10.96
C LYS A 46 -4.41 -27.29 9.47
N PHE A 47 -3.63 -26.35 8.95
CA PHE A 47 -3.62 -25.96 7.54
C PHE A 47 -2.19 -25.78 7.05
N LYS A 48 -1.98 -25.87 5.74
CA LYS A 48 -0.72 -25.61 5.05
C LYS A 48 -0.87 -24.41 4.12
N LEU A 49 -0.24 -23.30 4.47
CA LEU A 49 -0.26 -22.07 3.69
C LEU A 49 1.08 -21.88 2.97
N LEU A 50 1.02 -21.28 1.78
CA LEU A 50 2.20 -20.78 1.08
C LEU A 50 2.18 -19.26 1.10
N LEU A 51 3.31 -18.66 1.49
CA LEU A 51 3.52 -17.22 1.38
C LEU A 51 4.40 -16.98 0.16
N ILE A 52 3.84 -16.39 -0.89
CA ILE A 52 4.51 -16.20 -2.18
C ILE A 52 5.02 -14.77 -2.33
N GLU A 53 6.31 -14.63 -2.61
CA GLU A 53 7.03 -13.36 -2.79
C GLU A 53 7.67 -13.30 -4.17
N TYR A 54 8.10 -12.13 -4.61
CA TYR A 54 8.85 -12.00 -5.86
C TYR A 54 10.19 -11.32 -5.60
N ASN A 55 11.24 -11.79 -6.25
CA ASN A 55 12.54 -11.15 -6.26
C ASN A 55 12.76 -10.52 -7.62
N ILE A 56 12.75 -9.18 -7.68
CA ILE A 56 12.95 -8.43 -8.91
C ILE A 56 14.39 -8.68 -9.41
N PRO A 57 14.56 -9.38 -10.54
CA PRO A 57 15.89 -9.73 -11.03
C PRO A 57 16.74 -8.48 -11.28
N GLY A 58 17.99 -8.49 -10.79
CA GLY A 58 18.94 -7.40 -11.04
C GLY A 58 18.60 -6.06 -10.40
N HIS A 59 17.64 -6.00 -9.47
CA HIS A 59 17.27 -4.74 -8.82
C HIS A 59 18.45 -4.12 -8.04
N ASP A 60 18.59 -2.79 -8.13
CA ASP A 60 19.67 -1.97 -7.50
C ASP A 60 19.89 -2.20 -6.00
N SER A 61 18.91 -2.73 -5.28
CA SER A 61 19.00 -3.03 -3.85
C SER A 61 19.89 -4.25 -3.56
N GLY A 62 20.19 -5.07 -4.57
CA GLY A 62 20.90 -6.35 -4.44
C GLY A 62 20.11 -7.47 -3.78
N VAL A 63 18.90 -7.19 -3.28
CA VAL A 63 18.03 -8.15 -2.57
C VAL A 63 16.67 -8.35 -3.25
N GLY A 64 16.45 -7.70 -4.40
CA GLY A 64 15.25 -7.90 -5.22
C GLY A 64 14.10 -6.93 -4.98
N GLY A 65 14.35 -5.79 -4.32
CA GLY A 65 13.36 -4.76 -3.99
C GLY A 65 13.79 -3.90 -2.80
N TYR A 66 13.48 -2.60 -2.82
CA TYR A 66 13.73 -1.70 -1.67
C TYR A 66 12.85 -2.02 -0.44
N ASP A 67 11.77 -2.78 -0.63
CA ASP A 67 10.84 -3.24 0.41
C ASP A 67 11.35 -4.48 1.18
N LYS A 68 12.55 -4.95 0.88
CA LYS A 68 13.11 -6.20 1.39
C LYS A 68 14.22 -6.02 2.41
N GLY A 69 14.27 -6.95 3.35
CA GLY A 69 15.37 -7.08 4.30
C GLY A 69 16.58 -7.79 3.70
N LYS A 70 17.65 -7.91 4.50
CA LYS A 70 18.92 -8.55 4.10
C LYS A 70 18.79 -10.02 3.66
N ASN A 71 17.69 -10.68 4.02
CA ASN A 71 17.38 -12.06 3.66
C ASN A 71 16.58 -12.19 2.35
N GLY A 72 16.32 -11.09 1.64
CA GLY A 72 15.57 -11.09 0.37
C GLY A 72 14.05 -11.21 0.53
N HIS A 73 13.56 -11.36 1.75
CA HIS A 73 12.12 -11.31 2.07
C HIS A 73 11.71 -9.89 2.38
N ARG A 74 10.44 -9.55 2.14
CA ARG A 74 9.86 -8.34 2.70
C ARG A 74 9.95 -8.37 4.22
N VAL A 75 10.08 -7.19 4.81
CA VAL A 75 10.25 -7.02 6.27
C VAL A 75 9.10 -7.61 7.09
N ASP A 76 7.94 -7.83 6.48
CA ASP A 76 6.73 -8.37 7.10
C ASP A 76 6.47 -9.85 6.77
N SER A 77 7.09 -10.44 5.74
CA SER A 77 6.80 -11.82 5.29
C SER A 77 7.09 -12.87 6.35
N ILE A 78 8.29 -12.84 6.96
CA ILE A 78 8.66 -13.82 7.98
C ILE A 78 7.80 -13.67 9.25
N PRO A 79 7.54 -12.46 9.77
CA PRO A 79 6.55 -12.26 10.82
C PRO A 79 5.15 -12.79 10.47
N ILE A 80 4.62 -12.54 9.27
CA ILE A 80 3.31 -13.10 8.84
C ILE A 80 3.33 -14.63 8.89
N ALA A 81 4.36 -15.26 8.33
CA ALA A 81 4.50 -16.71 8.36
C ALA A 81 4.58 -17.25 9.79
N ASN A 82 5.28 -16.55 10.68
CA ASN A 82 5.36 -16.88 12.11
C ASN A 82 4.00 -16.74 12.82
N GLY A 83 3.16 -15.77 12.44
CA GLY A 83 1.78 -15.66 12.90
C GLY A 83 0.94 -16.89 12.56
N VAL A 84 1.08 -17.41 11.33
CA VAL A 84 0.44 -18.66 10.90
C VAL A 84 0.94 -19.86 11.72
N ILE A 85 2.25 -19.93 11.97
CA ILE A 85 2.89 -21.00 12.75
C ILE A 85 2.42 -21.00 14.19
N LYS A 86 2.37 -19.83 14.83
CA LYS A 86 1.84 -19.65 16.19
C LYS A 86 0.37 -20.07 16.30
N ALA A 87 -0.40 -19.96 15.21
CA ALA A 87 -1.78 -20.46 15.12
C ALA A 87 -1.89 -21.97 14.85
N ASN A 88 -0.80 -22.73 15.02
CA ASN A 88 -0.70 -24.19 14.80
C ASN A 88 -1.00 -24.63 13.35
N SER A 89 -0.53 -23.85 12.39
CA SER A 89 -0.57 -24.16 10.96
C SER A 89 0.81 -24.06 10.34
N GLN A 90 1.03 -24.69 9.20
CA GLN A 90 2.28 -24.59 8.47
C GLN A 90 2.24 -23.36 7.55
N CYS A 91 3.35 -22.60 7.48
CA CYS A 91 3.51 -21.54 6.48
C CYS A 91 4.92 -21.58 5.90
N VAL A 92 5.00 -21.80 4.59
CA VAL A 92 6.28 -21.87 3.88
C VAL A 92 6.39 -20.65 2.96
N PRO A 93 7.31 -19.72 3.24
CA PRO A 93 7.69 -18.66 2.32
C PRO A 93 8.36 -19.24 1.07
N MET A 94 7.99 -18.72 -0.10
CA MET A 94 8.50 -19.15 -1.41
C MET A 94 8.64 -17.93 -2.31
N PHE A 95 9.65 -17.93 -3.18
CA PHE A 95 9.74 -16.94 -4.25
C PHE A 95 9.07 -17.49 -5.52
N TYR A 96 8.20 -16.68 -6.11
CA TYR A 96 7.72 -16.86 -7.46
C TYR A 96 8.87 -16.60 -8.42
N VAL A 97 9.12 -17.58 -9.29
CA VAL A 97 10.16 -17.52 -10.31
C VAL A 97 9.45 -17.86 -11.62
N PRO A 98 9.27 -16.90 -12.55
CA PRO A 98 8.45 -17.09 -13.75
C PRO A 98 8.81 -18.34 -14.56
N GLN A 99 10.10 -18.69 -14.60
CA GLN A 99 10.59 -19.88 -15.31
C GLN A 99 10.10 -21.20 -14.70
N PHE A 100 9.68 -21.21 -13.43
CA PHE A 100 9.16 -22.37 -12.71
C PHE A 100 7.64 -22.26 -12.45
N HIS A 101 6.92 -21.46 -13.24
CA HIS A 101 5.49 -21.22 -13.07
C HIS A 101 4.67 -22.50 -12.85
N ASP A 102 4.86 -23.52 -13.68
CA ASP A 102 4.08 -24.77 -13.60
C ASP A 102 4.32 -25.53 -12.29
N ALA A 103 5.58 -25.62 -11.85
CA ALA A 103 5.94 -26.28 -10.60
C ALA A 103 5.36 -25.52 -9.39
N ILE A 104 5.41 -24.19 -9.43
CA ILE A 104 4.84 -23.33 -8.38
C ILE A 104 3.31 -23.43 -8.40
N SER A 105 2.68 -23.48 -9.57
CA SER A 105 1.25 -23.68 -9.75
C SER A 105 0.76 -24.95 -9.07
N ILE A 106 1.48 -26.06 -9.24
CA ILE A 106 1.19 -27.32 -8.54
C ILE A 106 1.25 -27.13 -7.01
N ALA A 107 2.30 -26.48 -6.50
CA ALA A 107 2.47 -26.25 -5.06
C ALA A 107 1.36 -25.34 -4.49
N LEU A 108 1.04 -24.25 -5.18
CA LEU A 108 0.00 -23.29 -4.78
C LEU A 108 -1.39 -23.93 -4.77
N LYS A 109 -1.73 -24.73 -5.79
CA LYS A 109 -3.01 -25.44 -5.87
C LYS A 109 -3.14 -26.54 -4.80
N ALA A 110 -2.02 -27.10 -4.33
CA ALA A 110 -2.00 -28.08 -3.25
C ALA A 110 -2.11 -27.47 -1.84
N ALA A 111 -1.87 -26.17 -1.68
CA ALA A 111 -1.97 -25.49 -0.39
C ALA A 111 -3.45 -25.33 0.06
N ASP A 112 -3.66 -25.09 1.35
CA ASP A 112 -4.96 -24.75 1.92
C ASP A 112 -5.29 -23.25 1.76
N GLY A 113 -4.27 -22.41 1.60
CA GLY A 113 -4.42 -20.98 1.36
C GLY A 113 -3.10 -20.33 0.94
N ILE A 114 -3.18 -19.16 0.31
CA ILE A 114 -2.04 -18.47 -0.29
C ILE A 114 -1.98 -17.03 0.23
N ILE A 115 -0.82 -16.63 0.73
CA ILE A 115 -0.53 -15.26 1.16
C ILE A 115 0.37 -14.63 0.10
N VAL A 116 -0.13 -13.62 -0.61
CA VAL A 116 0.57 -12.93 -1.69
C VAL A 116 1.31 -11.71 -1.14
N ARG A 117 2.63 -11.73 -1.31
CA ARG A 117 3.55 -10.64 -0.99
C ARG A 117 4.32 -10.17 -2.23
N ILE A 118 3.66 -10.23 -3.38
CA ILE A 118 4.10 -9.64 -4.66
C ILE A 118 3.32 -8.33 -4.84
N ASN A 119 4.01 -7.21 -5.05
CA ASN A 119 3.33 -5.96 -5.35
C ASN A 119 2.90 -5.96 -6.83
N PRO A 120 1.72 -5.40 -7.16
CA PRO A 120 1.33 -5.18 -8.55
C PRO A 120 2.39 -4.39 -9.33
N GLY A 121 2.70 -4.85 -10.54
CA GLY A 121 3.66 -4.19 -11.44
C GLY A 121 5.13 -4.55 -11.19
N GLN A 122 5.44 -5.44 -10.23
CA GLN A 122 6.80 -5.96 -10.09
C GLN A 122 7.15 -7.04 -11.12
N LEU A 123 6.14 -7.79 -11.58
CA LEU A 123 6.30 -8.73 -12.70
C LEU A 123 6.15 -7.95 -14.01
N VAL A 124 6.99 -8.27 -14.99
CA VAL A 124 7.09 -7.50 -16.24
C VAL A 124 6.32 -8.19 -17.35
N GLY A 125 5.56 -7.42 -18.11
CA GLY A 125 4.84 -7.91 -19.28
C GLY A 125 3.80 -8.98 -18.94
N ASP A 126 3.82 -10.09 -19.66
CA ASP A 126 2.85 -11.18 -19.55
C ASP A 126 3.00 -12.00 -18.26
N GLU A 127 4.11 -11.85 -17.52
CA GLU A 127 4.35 -12.56 -16.26
C GLU A 127 3.37 -12.15 -15.15
N GLN A 128 2.97 -10.87 -15.12
CA GLN A 128 1.98 -10.37 -14.16
C GLN A 128 0.61 -11.02 -14.42
N ASP A 129 0.15 -10.99 -15.67
CA ASP A 129 -1.13 -11.59 -16.04
C ASP A 129 -1.15 -13.10 -15.79
N LYS A 130 -0.04 -13.80 -16.09
CA LYS A 130 0.12 -15.23 -15.78
C LYS A 130 0.01 -15.50 -14.28
N PHE A 131 0.66 -14.70 -13.43
CA PHE A 131 0.58 -14.86 -11.99
C PHE A 131 -0.84 -14.57 -11.46
N ASP A 132 -1.45 -13.47 -11.91
CA ASP A 132 -2.80 -13.09 -11.48
C ASP A 132 -3.83 -14.14 -11.90
N ASN A 133 -3.71 -14.71 -13.11
CA ASN A 133 -4.55 -15.81 -13.57
C ASN A 133 -4.36 -17.07 -12.72
N LEU A 134 -3.13 -17.42 -12.35
CA LEU A 134 -2.88 -18.53 -11.43
C LEU A 134 -3.55 -18.30 -10.06
N MET A 135 -3.52 -17.07 -9.54
CA MET A 135 -4.21 -16.74 -8.30
C MET A 135 -5.73 -16.87 -8.45
N ARG A 136 -6.30 -16.42 -9.57
CA ARG A 136 -7.74 -16.61 -9.89
C ARG A 136 -8.11 -18.08 -10.02
N GLU A 137 -7.27 -18.91 -10.63
CA GLU A 137 -7.48 -20.36 -10.69
C GLU A 137 -7.49 -20.99 -9.29
N CYS A 138 -6.57 -20.58 -8.40
CA CYS A 138 -6.57 -21.06 -7.02
C CYS A 138 -7.88 -20.68 -6.29
N ILE A 139 -8.36 -19.44 -6.49
CA ILE A 139 -9.66 -18.99 -5.96
C ILE A 139 -10.81 -19.86 -6.52
N ALA A 140 -10.81 -20.14 -7.83
CA ALA A 140 -11.82 -20.98 -8.46
C ALA A 140 -11.82 -22.43 -7.93
N LEU A 141 -10.66 -22.93 -7.47
CA LEU A 141 -10.52 -24.21 -6.78
C LEU A 141 -10.96 -24.15 -5.29
N GLY A 142 -11.49 -23.02 -4.84
CA GLY A 142 -11.91 -22.80 -3.45
C GLY A 142 -10.74 -22.54 -2.49
N LYS A 143 -9.56 -22.18 -3.00
CA LYS A 143 -8.40 -21.80 -2.19
C LYS A 143 -8.43 -20.29 -1.93
N PRO A 144 -8.49 -19.84 -0.67
CA PRO A 144 -8.41 -18.43 -0.39
C PRO A 144 -7.00 -17.87 -0.72
N VAL A 145 -7.00 -16.68 -1.33
CA VAL A 145 -5.80 -15.94 -1.71
C VAL A 145 -5.85 -14.55 -1.07
N TRP A 146 -4.84 -14.21 -0.28
CA TRP A 146 -4.77 -12.94 0.45
C TRP A 146 -3.57 -12.09 0.04
N SER A 147 -3.76 -10.91 -0.52
CA SER A 147 -4.99 -10.40 -1.14
C SER A 147 -5.19 -11.03 -2.53
N SER A 148 -6.45 -11.22 -2.96
CA SER A 148 -6.74 -11.65 -4.32
C SER A 148 -6.32 -10.58 -5.35
N PRO A 149 -6.02 -10.95 -6.61
CA PRO A 149 -5.64 -10.00 -7.66
C PRO A 149 -6.68 -8.88 -7.83
N ASP A 150 -7.97 -9.23 -7.84
CA ASP A 150 -9.04 -8.26 -8.07
C ASP A 150 -9.17 -7.25 -6.91
N VAL A 151 -8.88 -7.68 -5.68
CA VAL A 151 -8.79 -6.77 -4.53
C VAL A 151 -7.55 -5.88 -4.66
N GLN A 152 -6.40 -6.41 -5.07
CA GLN A 152 -5.19 -5.62 -5.28
C GLN A 152 -5.38 -4.55 -6.36
N ILE A 153 -6.08 -4.87 -7.45
CA ILE A 153 -6.40 -3.92 -8.51
C ILE A 153 -7.32 -2.81 -7.98
N LYS A 154 -8.38 -3.17 -7.24
CA LYS A 154 -9.37 -2.19 -6.71
C LYS A 154 -8.85 -1.35 -5.55
N MET A 155 -7.98 -1.91 -4.71
CA MET A 155 -7.47 -1.26 -3.50
C MET A 155 -6.06 -0.67 -3.69
N GLY A 156 -5.42 -0.92 -4.83
CA GLY A 156 -4.11 -0.36 -5.16
C GLY A 156 -4.17 1.12 -5.54
N ALA A 157 -5.32 1.58 -6.02
CA ALA A 157 -5.59 2.99 -6.25
C ALA A 157 -5.98 3.69 -4.93
N LYS A 158 -5.44 4.90 -4.73
CA LYS A 158 -5.69 5.68 -3.50
C LYS A 158 -7.09 6.29 -3.46
N ASP A 159 -7.80 6.31 -4.60
CA ASP A 159 -9.22 6.68 -4.70
C ASP A 159 -10.13 5.82 -3.81
N ALA A 160 -9.71 4.59 -3.47
CA ALA A 160 -10.41 3.73 -2.52
C ALA A 160 -10.62 4.40 -1.15
N LEU A 161 -9.72 5.31 -0.74
CA LEU A 161 -9.89 6.08 0.50
C LEU A 161 -11.07 7.06 0.43
N CYS A 162 -11.35 7.61 -0.75
CA CYS A 162 -12.49 8.50 -0.96
C CYS A 162 -13.82 7.72 -0.86
N LYS A 163 -13.83 6.45 -1.32
CA LYS A 163 -15.00 5.57 -1.26
C LYS A 163 -15.41 5.20 0.17
N ILE A 164 -14.50 5.33 1.14
CA ILE A 164 -14.75 5.05 2.56
C ILE A 164 -14.85 6.30 3.43
N ALA A 165 -14.87 7.50 2.83
CA ALA A 165 -14.88 8.78 3.55
C ALA A 165 -16.06 8.93 4.53
N SER A 166 -17.17 8.24 4.27
CA SER A 166 -18.38 8.25 5.10
C SER A 166 -18.41 7.18 6.20
N LEU A 167 -17.42 6.28 6.27
CA LEU A 167 -17.31 5.31 7.37
C LEU A 167 -16.85 6.01 8.66
N ASN A 168 -17.05 5.36 9.81
CA ASN A 168 -16.67 5.91 11.12
C ASN A 168 -15.16 6.22 11.26
N CYS A 169 -14.31 5.61 10.43
CA CYS A 169 -12.87 5.88 10.37
C CYS A 169 -12.46 6.78 9.20
N GLY A 170 -13.42 7.17 8.35
CA GLY A 170 -13.21 8.06 7.22
C GLY A 170 -13.25 9.52 7.63
N LEU A 171 -12.69 10.37 6.77
CA LEU A 171 -12.80 11.82 6.89
C LEU A 171 -13.61 12.34 5.70
N PRO A 172 -14.75 13.05 5.91
CA PRO A 172 -15.64 13.51 4.84
C PRO A 172 -14.98 14.43 3.80
N ASP A 173 -13.84 15.02 4.14
CA ASP A 173 -13.01 15.89 3.30
C ASP A 173 -11.84 15.14 2.62
N THR A 174 -11.93 13.81 2.54
CA THR A 174 -11.05 12.96 1.71
C THR A 174 -11.57 12.97 0.27
N LEU A 175 -10.84 13.62 -0.63
CA LEU A 175 -11.27 13.88 -2.00
C LEU A 175 -10.26 13.36 -3.04
N ALA A 176 -10.77 12.99 -4.21
CA ALA A 176 -10.00 12.71 -5.42
C ALA A 176 -10.36 13.74 -6.48
N TYR A 177 -9.35 14.24 -7.20
CA TYR A 177 -9.50 15.27 -8.21
C TYR A 177 -8.99 14.76 -9.55
N TYR A 178 -9.75 15.02 -10.61
CA TYR A 178 -9.44 14.50 -11.95
C TYR A 178 -9.17 15.60 -12.97
N SER A 179 -9.42 16.87 -12.62
CA SER A 179 -9.01 18.04 -13.39
C SER A 179 -8.19 19.05 -12.56
N PRO A 180 -7.36 19.90 -13.22
CA PRO A 180 -6.64 20.98 -12.56
C PRO A 180 -7.56 21.93 -11.78
N GLU A 181 -8.73 22.24 -12.32
CA GLU A 181 -9.70 23.17 -11.74
C GLU A 181 -10.32 22.58 -10.47
N GLU A 182 -10.74 21.31 -10.53
CA GLU A 182 -11.25 20.58 -9.37
C GLU A 182 -10.21 20.52 -8.24
N PHE A 183 -8.96 20.20 -8.60
CA PHE A 183 -7.86 20.14 -7.65
C PHE A 183 -7.59 21.50 -7.01
N ALA A 184 -7.49 22.58 -7.79
CA ALA A 184 -7.21 23.90 -7.26
C ALA A 184 -8.30 24.37 -6.28
N VAL A 185 -9.58 24.23 -6.65
CA VAL A 185 -10.72 24.62 -5.80
C VAL A 185 -10.79 23.75 -4.55
N GLY A 186 -10.72 22.43 -4.72
CA GLY A 186 -10.85 21.48 -3.62
C GLY A 186 -9.66 21.53 -2.66
N PHE A 187 -8.44 21.63 -3.17
CA PHE A 187 -7.23 21.76 -2.35
C PHE A 187 -7.29 23.02 -1.49
N LYS A 188 -7.61 24.19 -2.06
CA LYS A 188 -7.71 25.43 -1.29
C LYS A 188 -8.77 25.35 -0.18
N LYS A 189 -9.93 24.76 -0.48
CA LYS A 189 -11.02 24.58 0.50
C LYS A 189 -10.64 23.60 1.62
N THR A 190 -10.02 22.48 1.27
CA THR A 190 -9.62 21.47 2.26
C THR A 190 -8.44 21.97 3.09
N MET A 191 -7.43 22.58 2.50
CA MET A 191 -6.24 23.10 3.19
C MET A 191 -6.58 24.22 4.20
N ALA A 192 -7.62 25.02 3.94
CA ALA A 192 -8.08 26.04 4.88
C ALA A 192 -8.68 25.46 6.18
N TYR A 193 -9.10 24.20 6.19
CA TYR A 193 -9.81 23.59 7.31
C TYR A 193 -8.93 22.78 8.27
N GLN A 194 -7.93 22.06 7.77
CA GLN A 194 -7.00 21.28 8.60
C GLN A 194 -5.79 20.81 7.77
N PRO A 195 -4.72 20.31 8.40
CA PRO A 195 -3.58 19.73 7.69
C PRO A 195 -3.98 18.71 6.64
N ARG A 196 -3.22 18.65 5.53
CA ARG A 196 -3.50 17.75 4.41
C ARG A 196 -2.38 16.78 4.15
N VAL A 197 -2.78 15.61 3.66
CA VAL A 197 -1.87 14.67 3.02
C VAL A 197 -2.26 14.60 1.56
N VAL A 198 -1.40 15.10 0.67
CA VAL A 198 -1.65 15.10 -0.78
C VAL A 198 -0.77 14.03 -1.43
N LYS A 199 -1.37 13.22 -2.31
CA LYS A 199 -0.76 12.04 -2.91
C LYS A 199 -1.24 11.87 -4.34
N GLN A 200 -0.35 11.39 -5.21
CA GLN A 200 -0.73 10.88 -6.53
C GLN A 200 -1.55 9.59 -6.40
N ASN A 201 -2.53 9.38 -7.28
CA ASN A 201 -3.39 8.19 -7.24
C ASN A 201 -2.57 6.89 -7.41
N ARG A 202 -1.60 6.90 -8.32
CA ARG A 202 -0.59 5.84 -8.48
C ARG A 202 0.79 6.33 -8.09
N GLY A 203 1.62 5.45 -7.55
CA GLY A 203 2.95 5.76 -7.02
C GLY A 203 3.21 5.05 -5.69
N SER A 204 4.48 4.74 -5.44
CA SER A 204 4.94 3.99 -4.27
C SER A 204 6.11 4.72 -3.57
N SER A 205 6.59 4.17 -2.46
CA SER A 205 7.82 4.64 -1.76
C SER A 205 7.80 6.08 -1.21
N GLY A 206 6.62 6.70 -1.07
CA GLY A 206 6.52 8.04 -0.46
C GLY A 206 6.80 9.21 -1.39
N GLU A 207 7.15 8.96 -2.65
CA GLU A 207 7.44 10.02 -3.63
C GLU A 207 6.16 10.76 -4.04
N GLY A 208 6.21 12.08 -4.03
CA GLY A 208 5.04 12.93 -4.26
C GLY A 208 3.95 12.70 -3.22
N ILE A 209 4.33 12.40 -1.98
CA ILE A 209 3.44 12.34 -0.82
C ILE A 209 3.82 13.45 0.13
N TRP A 210 2.97 14.47 0.21
CA TRP A 210 3.21 15.65 1.03
C TRP A 210 2.32 15.65 2.26
N ILE A 211 2.90 15.90 3.43
CA ILE A 211 2.19 16.30 4.65
C ILE A 211 2.29 17.82 4.72
N ILE A 212 1.15 18.51 4.66
CA ILE A 212 1.05 19.94 4.43
C ILE A 212 0.30 20.59 5.60
N LYS A 213 0.85 21.68 6.12
CA LYS A 213 0.23 22.56 7.11
C LYS A 213 0.21 23.99 6.61
N LEU A 214 -0.76 24.79 7.04
CA LEU A 214 -0.66 26.24 6.90
C LEU A 214 0.46 26.76 7.78
N LYS A 215 1.30 27.64 7.22
CA LYS A 215 2.35 28.33 7.97
C LYS A 215 1.81 29.66 8.50
N ASP A 216 2.03 29.91 9.79
CA ASP A 216 1.70 31.16 10.48
C ASP A 216 0.23 31.61 10.32
N ARG A 217 -0.69 30.64 10.17
CA ARG A 217 -2.13 30.87 10.02
C ARG A 217 -2.94 29.80 10.75
N GLU A 218 -4.09 30.24 11.24
CA GLU A 218 -5.12 29.37 11.81
C GLU A 218 -6.01 28.77 10.74
N TYR A 219 -6.58 27.61 11.04
CA TYR A 219 -7.58 26.96 10.21
C TYR A 219 -8.99 27.50 10.46
N CYS A 220 -9.89 27.37 9.48
CA CYS A 220 -11.30 27.65 9.69
C CYS A 220 -11.98 26.57 10.57
N GLN A 221 -13.08 26.94 11.22
CA GLN A 221 -13.72 26.09 12.23
C GLN A 221 -14.48 24.91 11.60
N HIS A 222 -15.13 25.12 10.45
CA HIS A 222 -15.86 24.07 9.74
C HIS A 222 -15.38 23.94 8.29
N TYR A 223 -15.44 22.71 7.79
CA TYR A 223 -15.06 22.41 6.43
C TYR A 223 -15.90 23.21 5.43
N GLY A 224 -15.24 24.08 4.67
CA GLY A 224 -15.84 24.92 3.66
C GLY A 224 -16.18 26.35 4.08
N ASP A 225 -15.89 26.73 5.32
CA ASP A 225 -16.03 28.13 5.78
C ASP A 225 -15.05 29.10 5.09
N ALA A 226 -13.94 28.58 4.56
CA ALA A 226 -12.88 29.36 3.93
C ALA A 226 -12.22 28.60 2.79
N SER A 227 -11.41 29.33 2.02
CA SER A 227 -10.53 28.82 0.98
C SER A 227 -9.20 29.56 1.10
N CYS A 228 -8.07 28.88 0.91
CA CYS A 228 -6.77 29.54 0.88
C CYS A 228 -6.64 30.47 -0.33
N ASP A 229 -5.94 31.59 -0.15
CA ASP A 229 -5.42 32.39 -1.26
C ASP A 229 -4.11 31.80 -1.79
N ASP A 230 -3.73 32.15 -3.01
CA ASP A 230 -2.54 31.60 -3.67
C ASP A 230 -1.23 31.99 -2.98
N ASP A 231 -1.18 33.11 -2.27
CA ASP A 231 0.00 33.63 -1.59
C ASP A 231 0.18 33.08 -0.16
N TRP A 232 -0.76 32.29 0.35
CA TRP A 232 -0.64 31.69 1.67
C TRP A 232 0.50 30.67 1.69
N MET A 233 1.35 30.76 2.72
CA MET A 233 2.49 29.87 2.88
C MET A 233 2.10 28.52 3.47
N LEU A 234 2.71 27.48 2.91
CA LEU A 234 2.62 26.10 3.35
C LEU A 234 3.93 25.66 4.02
N ASP A 235 3.81 24.90 5.09
CA ASP A 235 4.88 24.12 5.70
C ASP A 235 4.67 22.66 5.28
N MET A 236 5.59 22.14 4.48
CA MET A 236 5.44 20.87 3.77
C MET A 236 6.56 19.91 4.10
N MET A 237 6.22 18.63 4.32
CA MET A 237 7.20 17.56 4.50
C MET A 237 6.92 16.42 3.52
N GLU A 238 7.93 16.01 2.73
CA GLU A 238 7.80 14.87 1.81
C GLU A 238 8.00 13.56 2.57
N ALA A 239 7.11 12.59 2.37
CA ALA A 239 7.14 11.34 3.14
C ALA A 239 8.24 10.35 2.72
N ASN A 240 8.94 10.58 1.61
CA ASN A 240 10.00 9.69 1.11
C ASN A 240 11.31 9.80 1.95
N ASP A 241 11.69 11.00 2.36
CA ASP A 241 12.93 11.27 3.10
C ASP A 241 12.78 12.28 4.25
N ASN A 242 11.56 12.76 4.49
CA ASN A 242 11.19 13.72 5.54
C ASN A 242 11.87 15.09 5.42
N HIS A 243 12.38 15.47 4.25
CA HIS A 243 12.81 16.85 4.05
C HIS A 243 11.61 17.81 4.12
N GLN A 244 11.90 19.04 4.49
CA GLN A 244 10.91 20.10 4.68
C GLN A 244 11.09 21.15 3.58
N GLU A 245 10.01 21.53 2.91
CA GLU A 245 9.98 22.64 1.94
C GLU A 245 8.90 23.66 2.34
N PHE A 246 9.05 24.90 1.89
CA PHE A 246 8.08 25.97 2.12
C PHE A 246 7.67 26.58 0.79
N HIS A 247 6.40 26.44 0.44
CA HIS A 247 5.85 26.94 -0.81
C HIS A 247 4.54 27.67 -0.57
N THR A 248 4.20 28.58 -1.46
CA THR A 248 2.87 29.16 -1.50
C THR A 248 1.85 28.12 -1.99
N VAL A 249 0.58 28.34 -1.68
CA VAL A 249 -0.54 27.53 -2.21
C VAL A 249 -0.53 27.51 -3.74
N GLY A 250 -0.28 28.67 -4.37
CA GLY A 250 -0.21 28.79 -5.83
C GLY A 250 0.95 27.98 -6.43
N GLU A 251 2.14 28.06 -5.85
CA GLU A 251 3.31 27.29 -6.27
C GLU A 251 3.07 25.78 -6.17
N PHE A 252 2.47 25.32 -5.08
CA PHE A 252 2.16 23.90 -4.89
C PHE A 252 1.11 23.41 -5.89
N ILE A 253 0.05 24.21 -6.14
CA ILE A 253 -0.95 23.87 -7.15
C ILE A 253 -0.31 23.75 -8.53
N GLU A 254 0.52 24.72 -8.92
CA GLU A 254 1.24 24.69 -10.20
C GLU A 254 2.19 23.49 -10.29
N PHE A 255 2.90 23.14 -9.21
CA PHE A 255 3.74 21.95 -9.17
C PHE A 255 2.94 20.67 -9.40
N CYS A 256 1.81 20.53 -8.72
CA CYS A 256 0.93 19.37 -8.90
C CYS A 256 0.31 19.31 -10.31
N VAL A 257 0.02 20.44 -10.96
CA VAL A 257 -0.61 20.46 -12.29
C VAL A 257 0.43 20.32 -13.41
N SER A 258 1.45 21.16 -13.39
CA SER A 258 2.42 21.35 -14.49
C SER A 258 3.81 20.80 -14.19
N GLY A 259 4.09 20.47 -12.93
CA GLY A 259 5.42 20.07 -12.47
C GLY A 259 6.33 21.27 -12.22
N ARG A 260 7.64 21.06 -12.34
CA ARG A 260 8.63 22.16 -12.23
C ARG A 260 8.47 23.13 -13.41
N SER A 261 8.10 24.36 -13.12
CA SER A 261 7.87 25.45 -14.07
C SER A 261 8.38 26.76 -13.47
N SER A 262 8.45 27.83 -14.27
CA SER A 262 8.82 29.15 -13.75
C SER A 262 7.82 29.71 -12.72
N LYS A 263 6.65 29.08 -12.58
CA LYS A 263 5.57 29.50 -11.68
C LYS A 263 5.43 28.61 -10.44
N SER A 264 6.01 27.41 -10.43
CA SER A 264 5.94 26.51 -9.27
C SER A 264 7.05 26.75 -8.25
N GLY A 265 8.03 27.62 -8.54
CA GLY A 265 9.18 27.84 -7.67
C GLY A 265 10.23 26.72 -7.79
N GLU A 266 11.17 26.69 -6.85
CA GLU A 266 12.28 25.73 -6.84
C GLU A 266 11.95 24.55 -5.91
N TRP A 267 12.01 23.32 -6.44
CA TRP A 267 11.67 22.10 -5.70
C TRP A 267 12.87 21.19 -5.53
N THR A 268 13.15 20.78 -4.30
CA THR A 268 14.21 19.82 -3.96
C THR A 268 13.71 18.37 -3.92
N SER A 269 12.39 18.17 -3.84
CA SER A 269 11.73 16.87 -3.98
C SER A 269 12.26 16.02 -5.14
N LYS A 270 12.30 14.70 -4.97
CA LYS A 270 12.59 13.76 -6.07
C LYS A 270 11.40 13.63 -7.04
N GLY A 271 10.19 13.84 -6.56
CA GLY A 271 8.98 13.83 -7.38
C GLY A 271 9.01 14.93 -8.45
N VAL A 272 8.37 14.68 -9.59
CA VAL A 272 8.34 15.64 -10.71
C VAL A 272 7.10 16.55 -10.73
N GLY A 273 6.20 16.38 -9.76
CA GLY A 273 4.88 17.02 -9.78
C GLY A 273 3.94 16.30 -10.76
N LYS A 274 3.12 17.03 -11.52
CA LYS A 274 2.27 16.48 -12.60
C LYS A 274 1.32 15.37 -12.17
N TYR A 275 0.65 15.57 -11.04
CA TYR A 275 -0.19 14.58 -10.36
C TYR A 275 -1.40 14.14 -11.21
N LEU A 276 -1.76 14.94 -12.21
CA LEU A 276 -2.92 14.72 -13.08
C LEU A 276 -2.56 14.09 -14.44
N GLU A 277 -1.27 13.87 -14.75
CA GLU A 277 -0.84 13.25 -16.00
C GLU A 277 -1.02 11.72 -16.01
N GLY A 278 -1.12 11.07 -14.84
CA GLY A 278 -1.26 9.61 -14.71
C GLY A 278 -2.38 9.17 -13.76
N GLY A 279 -2.78 7.90 -13.85
CA GLY A 279 -3.67 7.28 -12.86
C GLY A 279 -5.15 7.69 -12.92
N LYS A 280 -5.66 8.06 -14.09
CA LYS A 280 -7.09 8.31 -14.36
C LYS A 280 -7.95 7.04 -14.45
N GLU A 281 -7.30 5.87 -14.44
CA GLU A 281 -7.89 4.53 -14.53
C GLU A 281 -7.78 3.76 -13.20
#